data_AF-A0AA88KZP7-F1
#
_entry.id   AF-A0AA88KZP7-F1
#
_cell.length_a   1.000
_cell.length_b   1.000
_cell.length_c   1.000
_cell.angle_alpha   90.00
_cell.angle_beta   90.00
_cell.angle_gamma   90.00
#
_symmetry.space_group_name_H-M   'P 1'
#
loop_
_entity.id
_entity.type
_entity.pdbx_description
1 polymer ?
#
loop_
_entity_poly.entity_id
_entity_poly.type
_entity_poly.pdbx_seq_one_letter_code
_entity_poly.pdbx_strand_id
1 'polypeptide(L)'
;MDAHEDTQWNDALRKHGIIPQKKVAEVREDKITDQAASRYINSNNIADLGLAELDLLEDEEDERILLEIRNKRIAEIKALMTKSKFGDIKEISAPEYKEEVNNAGDEVWVVLHLYQHSMPLCKVVNHHLNTLAKKFSTTKFLKSVATNCIPNYPERYVPTIFIYYNGQMKSQFIGHKNLEEISLPVMTWNGCSQKLVL
;
A
#
# COMPACT_ATOMS: atom_id res chain seq x y z
N MET A 1 6.74 -9.48 45.29
CA MET A 1 5.83 -9.78 44.15
C MET A 1 4.87 -10.86 44.62
N ASP A 2 3.58 -10.65 44.41
CA ASP A 2 2.50 -11.53 44.90
C ASP A 2 2.47 -12.83 44.10
N ALA A 3 2.50 -13.98 44.79
CA ALA A 3 2.56 -15.31 44.18
C ALA A 3 1.22 -15.75 43.54
N HIS A 4 0.20 -14.90 43.62
CA HIS A 4 -1.16 -15.15 43.15
C HIS A 4 -1.57 -14.36 41.90
N GLU A 5 -0.70 -13.52 41.35
CA GLU A 5 -0.99 -12.80 40.09
C GLU A 5 -1.00 -13.76 38.89
N ASP A 6 -2.10 -13.77 38.12
CA ASP A 6 -2.27 -14.62 36.94
C ASP A 6 -1.70 -13.91 35.71
N THR A 7 -0.40 -14.05 35.51
CA THR A 7 0.29 -13.66 34.28
C THR A 7 0.65 -14.91 33.48
N GLN A 8 0.69 -14.79 32.13
CA GLN A 8 1.14 -15.88 31.25
C GLN A 8 2.52 -16.43 31.64
N TRP A 9 3.34 -15.61 32.31
CA TRP A 9 4.66 -16.00 32.80
C TRP A 9 4.58 -16.94 34.02
N ASN A 10 3.66 -16.69 34.96
CA ASN A 10 3.48 -17.54 36.13
C ASN A 10 2.93 -18.93 35.78
N ASP A 11 2.09 -19.04 34.75
CA ASP A 11 1.59 -20.33 34.26
C ASP A 11 2.69 -21.18 33.61
N ALA A 12 3.59 -20.56 32.85
CA ALA A 12 4.76 -21.24 32.30
C ALA A 12 5.66 -21.80 33.42
N LEU A 13 5.85 -21.03 34.51
CA LEU A 13 6.64 -21.48 35.67
C LEU A 13 5.97 -22.62 36.46
N ARG A 14 4.63 -22.63 36.56
CA ARG A 14 3.89 -23.77 37.14
C ARG A 14 3.98 -25.03 36.26
N LYS A 15 4.00 -24.86 34.93
CA LYS A 15 4.15 -25.96 33.96
C LYS A 15 5.55 -26.60 34.01
N HIS A 16 6.58 -25.81 34.28
CA HIS A 16 7.96 -26.30 34.44
C HIS A 16 8.30 -26.73 35.88
N GLY A 17 7.34 -26.70 36.82
CA GLY A 17 7.51 -27.20 38.18
C GLY A 17 8.31 -26.29 39.12
N ILE A 18 8.50 -25.02 38.76
CA ILE A 18 9.31 -24.05 39.53
C ILE A 18 8.50 -23.41 40.67
N ILE A 19 7.18 -23.26 40.51
CA ILE A 19 6.26 -22.69 41.52
C ILE A 19 5.15 -23.72 41.82
N PRO A 20 4.64 -23.82 43.08
CA PRO A 20 3.57 -24.74 43.44
C PRO A 20 2.32 -24.58 42.56
N GLN A 21 1.68 -25.69 42.20
CA GLN A 21 0.43 -25.64 41.43
C GLN A 21 -0.72 -25.08 42.26
N LYS A 22 -1.55 -24.23 41.64
CA LYS A 22 -2.73 -23.62 42.25
C LYS A 22 -3.81 -24.71 42.37
N LYS A 23 -4.41 -24.87 43.56
CA LYS A 23 -5.52 -25.81 43.75
C LYS A 23 -6.70 -25.36 42.89
N VAL A 24 -7.08 -26.15 41.89
CA VAL A 24 -8.27 -25.91 41.06
C VAL A 24 -9.49 -26.38 41.85
N ALA A 25 -10.46 -25.50 42.06
CA ALA A 25 -11.76 -25.90 42.60
C ALA A 25 -12.48 -26.78 41.58
N GLU A 26 -12.99 -27.94 42.01
CA GLU A 26 -13.67 -28.90 41.13
C GLU A 26 -14.86 -28.24 40.40
N VAL A 27 -14.78 -28.16 39.07
CA VAL A 27 -15.90 -27.82 38.20
C VAL A 27 -16.32 -29.10 37.48
N ARG A 28 -17.59 -29.50 37.63
CA ARG A 28 -18.18 -30.70 36.98
C ARG A 28 -18.11 -30.58 35.46
N GLU A 29 -17.47 -31.53 34.79
CA GLU A 29 -17.10 -31.47 33.36
C GLU A 29 -18.16 -31.97 32.34
N ASP A 30 -19.33 -32.46 32.76
CA ASP A 30 -20.06 -33.42 31.90
C ASP A 30 -21.07 -32.87 30.85
N LYS A 31 -21.15 -31.57 30.49
CA LYS A 31 -22.27 -31.09 29.62
C LYS A 31 -22.02 -30.03 28.55
N ILE A 32 -20.79 -29.56 28.27
CA ILE A 32 -20.60 -28.38 27.40
C ILE A 32 -19.92 -28.68 26.05
N THR A 33 -19.28 -29.83 25.87
CA THR A 33 -18.48 -30.11 24.66
C THR A 33 -19.28 -30.62 23.46
N ASP A 34 -20.37 -31.36 23.65
CA ASP A 34 -21.15 -31.92 22.54
C ASP A 34 -21.99 -30.88 21.78
N GLN A 35 -22.47 -29.83 22.46
CA GLN A 35 -23.45 -28.90 21.87
C GLN A 35 -22.84 -27.87 20.91
N ALA A 36 -21.54 -27.60 21.01
CA ALA A 36 -20.82 -26.70 20.11
C ALA A 36 -20.35 -27.43 18.84
N ALA A 37 -19.88 -28.66 18.98
CA ALA A 37 -19.52 -29.53 17.86
C ALA A 37 -20.75 -29.92 17.03
N SER A 38 -21.84 -30.33 17.67
CA SER A 38 -23.10 -30.68 16.98
C SER A 38 -23.76 -29.50 16.26
N ARG A 39 -23.58 -28.26 16.74
CA ARG A 39 -24.08 -27.07 16.04
C ARG A 39 -23.33 -26.76 14.74
N TYR A 40 -22.04 -27.06 14.66
CA TYR A 40 -21.25 -26.90 13.44
C TYR A 40 -21.64 -27.97 12.39
N ILE A 41 -21.89 -29.19 12.86
CA ILE A 41 -22.32 -30.34 12.04
C ILE A 41 -23.77 -30.18 11.53
N ASN A 42 -24.63 -29.42 12.20
CA ASN A 42 -26.06 -29.33 11.86
C ASN A 42 -26.38 -28.28 10.77
N SER A 43 -25.42 -27.45 10.33
CA SER A 43 -25.70 -26.45 9.30
C SER A 43 -25.65 -26.98 7.87
N ASN A 44 -24.99 -28.13 7.65
CA ASN A 44 -25.01 -28.95 6.45
C ASN A 44 -24.83 -30.37 6.94
N ASN A 45 -25.68 -31.32 6.53
CA ASN A 45 -25.81 -32.68 7.08
C ASN A 45 -24.58 -33.58 6.83
N ILE A 46 -23.40 -33.14 7.26
CA ILE A 46 -22.07 -33.69 6.96
C ILE A 46 -21.82 -35.00 7.71
N ALA A 47 -22.50 -35.22 8.84
CA ALA A 47 -22.35 -36.42 9.65
C ALA A 47 -22.92 -37.70 9.02
N ASP A 48 -23.77 -37.57 7.99
CA ASP A 48 -24.43 -38.72 7.33
C ASP A 48 -23.76 -39.09 5.99
N LEU A 49 -22.72 -38.36 5.59
CA LEU A 49 -22.01 -38.53 4.32
C LEU A 49 -20.88 -39.56 4.47
N GLY A 50 -20.79 -40.49 3.50
CA GLY A 50 -19.71 -41.47 3.45
C GLY A 50 -18.37 -40.84 3.06
N LEU A 51 -17.25 -41.52 3.37
CA LEU A 51 -15.88 -41.02 3.09
C LEU A 51 -15.68 -40.54 1.64
N ALA A 52 -16.24 -41.25 0.66
CA ALA A 52 -16.14 -40.87 -0.76
C ALA A 52 -16.96 -39.61 -1.12
N GLU A 53 -18.03 -39.33 -0.39
CA GLU A 53 -18.86 -38.15 -0.62
C GLU A 53 -18.32 -36.92 0.10
N LEU A 54 -17.62 -37.13 1.24
CA LEU A 54 -16.79 -36.10 1.87
C LEU A 54 -15.64 -35.66 0.96
N ASP A 55 -14.94 -36.60 0.31
CA ASP A 55 -13.82 -36.35 -0.61
C ASP A 55 -14.26 -35.50 -1.82
N LEU A 56 -15.42 -35.83 -2.40
CA LEU A 56 -16.02 -35.04 -3.49
C LEU A 56 -16.44 -33.63 -3.05
N LEU A 57 -16.96 -33.48 -1.82
CA LEU A 57 -17.30 -32.18 -1.26
C LEU A 57 -16.07 -31.34 -0.91
N GLU A 58 -14.99 -31.97 -0.46
CA GLU A 58 -13.68 -31.34 -0.23
C GLU A 58 -13.10 -30.82 -1.56
N ASP A 59 -13.13 -31.64 -2.62
CA ASP A 59 -12.71 -31.25 -3.96
C ASP A 59 -13.55 -30.07 -4.52
N GLU A 60 -14.88 -30.09 -4.36
CA GLU A 60 -15.76 -28.99 -4.78
C GLU A 60 -15.54 -27.70 -3.96
N GLU A 61 -15.31 -27.81 -2.65
CA GLU A 61 -14.99 -26.67 -1.78
C GLU A 61 -13.64 -26.05 -2.17
N ASP A 62 -12.63 -26.89 -2.41
CA ASP A 62 -11.31 -26.48 -2.86
C ASP A 62 -11.36 -25.79 -4.23
N GLU A 63 -12.14 -26.32 -5.18
CA GLU A 63 -12.36 -25.66 -6.47
C GLU A 63 -13.02 -24.28 -6.30
N ARG A 64 -14.01 -24.14 -5.42
CA ARG A 64 -14.64 -22.84 -5.11
C ARG A 64 -13.62 -21.86 -4.53
N ILE A 65 -12.80 -22.30 -3.57
CA ILE A 65 -11.78 -21.46 -2.93
C ILE A 65 -10.71 -21.03 -3.96
N LEU A 66 -10.24 -21.94 -4.81
CA LEU A 66 -9.30 -21.66 -5.90
C LEU A 66 -9.85 -20.63 -6.89
N LEU A 67 -11.12 -20.78 -7.29
CA LEU A 67 -11.82 -19.82 -8.16
C LEU A 67 -11.94 -18.45 -7.49
N GLU A 68 -12.24 -18.40 -6.19
CA GLU A 68 -12.36 -17.15 -5.46
C GLU A 68 -11.01 -16.43 -5.34
N ILE A 69 -9.92 -17.14 -5.05
CA ILE A 69 -8.55 -16.59 -5.03
C ILE A 69 -8.18 -16.05 -6.41
N ARG A 70 -8.47 -16.80 -7.47
CA ARG A 70 -8.24 -16.37 -8.86
C ARG A 70 -9.01 -15.09 -9.18
N ASN A 71 -10.29 -15.05 -8.84
CA ASN A 71 -11.15 -13.90 -9.07
C ASN A 71 -10.70 -12.68 -8.27
N LYS A 72 -10.30 -12.86 -7.00
CA LYS A 72 -9.72 -11.79 -6.16
C LYS A 72 -8.47 -11.20 -6.82
N ARG A 73 -7.52 -12.04 -7.24
CA ARG A 73 -6.31 -11.57 -7.95
C ARG A 73 -6.63 -10.85 -9.26
N ILE A 74 -7.56 -11.36 -10.06
CA ILE A 74 -7.99 -10.71 -11.31
C ILE A 74 -8.63 -9.36 -11.01
N ALA A 75 -9.45 -9.25 -9.97
CA ALA A 75 -10.07 -8.00 -9.56
C ALA A 75 -9.05 -6.96 -9.09
N GLU A 76 -8.05 -7.37 -8.31
CA GLU A 76 -6.93 -6.51 -7.89
C GLU A 76 -6.13 -6.00 -9.08
N ILE A 77 -5.77 -6.87 -10.02
CA ILE A 77 -5.06 -6.50 -11.25
C ILE A 77 -5.90 -5.53 -12.09
N LYS A 78 -7.20 -5.79 -12.25
CA LYS A 78 -8.12 -4.89 -12.98
C LYS A 78 -8.26 -3.52 -12.30
N ALA A 79 -8.30 -3.49 -10.97
CA ALA A 79 -8.34 -2.24 -10.22
C ALA A 79 -7.06 -1.43 -10.43
N LEU A 80 -5.89 -2.07 -10.40
CA LEU A 80 -4.61 -1.42 -10.68
C LEU A 80 -4.50 -0.93 -12.13
N MET A 81 -4.97 -1.72 -13.10
CA MET A 81 -5.00 -1.30 -14.51
C MET A 81 -5.92 -0.09 -14.73
N THR A 82 -7.09 -0.04 -14.07
CA THR A 82 -7.99 1.13 -14.15
C THR A 82 -7.35 2.40 -13.57
N LYS A 83 -6.47 2.25 -12.57
CA LYS A 83 -5.73 3.37 -11.95
C LYS A 83 -4.51 3.81 -12.80
N SER A 84 -4.03 2.96 -13.70
CA SER A 84 -2.90 3.21 -14.60
C SER A 84 -3.33 4.08 -15.80
N LYS A 85 -3.60 5.37 -15.54
CA LYS A 85 -4.13 6.33 -16.54
C LYS A 85 -3.05 7.18 -17.23
N PHE A 86 -1.86 7.20 -16.69
CA PHE A 86 -0.72 8.00 -17.13
C PHE A 86 0.39 7.09 -17.69
N GLY A 87 1.49 7.66 -18.16
CA GLY A 87 2.58 6.86 -18.76
C GLY A 87 3.68 7.71 -19.39
N ASP A 88 3.37 8.98 -19.68
CA ASP A 88 4.30 9.95 -20.24
C ASP A 88 4.29 11.24 -19.42
N ILE A 89 5.38 12.02 -19.56
CA ILE A 89 5.46 13.35 -18.95
C ILE A 89 4.80 14.39 -19.85
N LYS A 90 3.81 15.11 -19.33
CA LYS A 90 3.13 16.19 -20.08
C LYS A 90 3.78 17.54 -19.74
N GLU A 91 3.97 18.38 -20.76
CA GLU A 91 4.37 19.76 -20.56
C GLU A 91 3.12 20.64 -20.38
N ILE A 92 3.11 21.50 -19.38
CA ILE A 92 1.96 22.37 -19.05
C ILE A 92 2.35 23.85 -19.01
N SER A 93 1.37 24.71 -19.24
CA SER A 93 1.47 26.16 -19.08
C SER A 93 0.83 26.66 -17.76
N ALA A 94 1.05 27.92 -17.38
CA ALA A 94 0.41 28.53 -16.20
C ALA A 94 -1.11 28.35 -16.10
N PRO A 95 -1.93 28.56 -17.16
CA PRO A 95 -3.38 28.38 -17.05
C PRO A 95 -3.78 26.93 -16.75
N GLU A 96 -3.04 25.97 -17.31
CA GLU A 96 -3.30 24.53 -17.12
C GLU A 96 -2.87 24.04 -15.72
N TYR A 97 -1.99 24.76 -15.02
CA TYR A 97 -1.49 24.35 -13.71
C TYR A 97 -2.61 24.00 -12.72
N LYS A 98 -3.62 24.86 -12.59
CA LYS A 98 -4.69 24.63 -11.60
C LYS A 98 -5.49 23.38 -11.92
N GLU A 99 -5.81 23.18 -13.19
CA GLU A 99 -6.58 22.02 -13.63
C GLU A 99 -5.74 20.73 -13.53
N GLU A 100 -4.51 20.77 -14.01
CA GLU A 100 -3.67 19.58 -14.13
C GLU A 100 -3.07 19.14 -12.79
N VAL A 101 -2.83 20.07 -11.86
CA VAL A 101 -2.23 19.82 -10.53
C VAL A 101 -3.28 19.73 -9.44
N ASN A 102 -4.19 20.70 -9.32
CA ASN A 102 -5.16 20.70 -8.22
C ASN A 102 -6.36 19.77 -8.50
N ASN A 103 -6.76 19.64 -9.77
CA ASN A 103 -7.91 18.83 -10.19
C ASN A 103 -7.52 17.54 -10.95
N ALA A 104 -6.35 16.97 -10.63
CA ALA A 104 -5.84 15.76 -11.32
C ALA A 104 -6.70 14.50 -11.11
N GLY A 105 -7.62 14.51 -10.14
CA GLY A 105 -8.48 13.40 -9.75
C GLY A 105 -8.17 12.88 -8.34
N ASP A 106 -9.10 12.08 -7.80
CA ASP A 106 -8.96 11.47 -6.48
C ASP A 106 -7.94 10.33 -6.50
N GLU A 107 -7.16 10.21 -5.43
CA GLU A 107 -6.08 9.23 -5.25
C GLU A 107 -4.94 9.34 -6.29
N VAL A 108 -4.82 10.47 -6.98
CA VAL A 108 -3.76 10.70 -7.97
C VAL A 108 -2.60 11.47 -7.34
N TRP A 109 -1.40 10.97 -7.56
CA TRP A 109 -0.17 11.69 -7.26
C TRP A 109 0.26 12.51 -8.46
N VAL A 110 0.66 13.75 -8.22
CA VAL A 110 1.14 14.66 -9.25
C VAL A 110 2.53 15.12 -8.91
N VAL A 111 3.48 14.89 -9.81
CA VAL A 111 4.86 15.35 -9.71
C VAL A 111 5.08 16.42 -10.76
N LEU A 112 5.29 17.66 -10.35
CA LEU A 112 5.56 18.78 -11.23
C LEU A 112 7.03 19.20 -11.15
N HIS A 113 7.73 19.16 -12.27
CA HIS A 113 9.09 19.66 -12.40
C HIS A 113 9.11 21.03 -13.08
N LEU A 114 9.50 22.06 -12.33
CA LEU A 114 9.81 23.38 -12.86
C LEU A 114 11.28 23.41 -13.30
N TYR A 115 11.47 23.69 -14.59
CA TYR A 115 12.77 23.58 -15.24
C TYR A 115 13.13 24.83 -16.03
N GLN A 116 14.40 24.95 -16.40
CA GLN A 116 14.87 26.00 -17.30
C GLN A 116 15.88 25.43 -18.31
N HIS A 117 15.80 25.87 -19.56
CA HIS A 117 16.60 25.32 -20.65
C HIS A 117 18.11 25.58 -20.50
N SER A 118 18.49 26.68 -19.85
CA SER A 118 19.88 27.07 -19.59
C SER A 118 20.61 26.13 -18.63
N MET A 119 19.88 25.28 -17.90
CA MET A 119 20.41 24.49 -16.79
C MET A 119 20.63 23.03 -17.14
N PRO A 120 21.88 22.52 -17.10
CA PRO A 120 22.16 21.12 -17.40
C PRO A 120 21.46 20.12 -16.47
N LEU A 121 21.39 20.42 -15.16
CA LEU A 121 20.77 19.51 -14.18
C LEU A 121 19.28 19.26 -14.49
N CYS A 122 18.56 20.26 -15.00
CA CYS A 122 17.18 20.11 -15.44
C CYS A 122 17.01 19.06 -16.55
N LYS A 123 17.99 18.95 -17.46
CA LYS A 123 17.94 17.96 -18.55
C LYS A 123 18.07 16.55 -17.99
N VAL A 124 18.94 16.36 -16.99
CA VAL A 124 19.11 15.08 -16.29
C VAL A 124 17.83 14.69 -15.57
N VAL A 125 17.25 15.60 -14.79
CA VAL A 125 15.97 15.37 -14.09
C VAL A 125 14.85 15.02 -15.07
N ASN A 126 14.72 15.77 -16.16
CA ASN A 126 13.73 15.49 -17.20
C ASN A 126 13.89 14.09 -17.82
N HIS A 127 15.13 13.63 -18.06
CA HIS A 127 15.38 12.29 -18.56
C HIS A 127 14.93 11.21 -17.55
N HIS A 128 15.22 11.42 -16.26
CA HIS A 128 14.82 10.47 -15.21
C HIS A 128 13.31 10.42 -15.03
N LEU A 129 12.64 11.58 -15.02
CA LEU A 129 11.19 11.64 -14.90
C LEU A 129 10.47 10.98 -16.09
N ASN A 130 11.03 11.04 -17.31
CA ASN A 130 10.49 10.30 -18.45
C ASN A 130 10.52 8.78 -18.23
N THR A 131 11.63 8.27 -17.71
CA THR A 131 11.76 6.84 -17.38
C THR A 131 10.81 6.43 -16.26
N LEU A 132 10.66 7.29 -15.24
CA LEU A 132 9.73 7.05 -14.13
C LEU A 132 8.27 7.10 -14.57
N ALA A 133 7.88 8.03 -15.46
CA ALA A 133 6.52 8.12 -15.97
C ALA A 133 6.04 6.83 -16.64
N LYS A 134 6.92 6.18 -17.41
CA LYS A 134 6.63 4.90 -18.07
C LYS A 134 6.50 3.74 -17.08
N LYS A 135 7.23 3.80 -15.97
CA LYS A 135 7.20 2.78 -14.91
C LYS A 135 6.01 2.95 -13.96
N PHE A 136 5.57 4.18 -13.74
CA PHE A 136 4.54 4.55 -12.76
C PHE A 136 3.37 5.24 -13.44
N SER A 137 2.63 4.47 -14.22
CA SER A 137 1.43 4.89 -14.95
C SER A 137 0.25 5.31 -14.06
N THR A 138 0.32 5.11 -12.75
CA THR A 138 -0.68 5.62 -11.79
C THR A 138 -0.39 7.05 -11.34
N THR A 139 0.82 7.54 -11.57
CA THR A 139 1.28 8.86 -11.15
C THR A 139 1.36 9.79 -12.35
N LYS A 140 0.90 11.02 -12.16
CA LYS A 140 0.91 12.05 -13.19
C LYS A 140 2.22 12.84 -13.12
N PHE A 141 3.05 12.72 -14.14
CA PHE A 141 4.29 13.49 -14.26
C PHE A 141 4.08 14.70 -15.18
N LEU A 142 4.42 15.87 -14.67
CA LEU A 142 4.30 17.14 -15.36
C LEU A 142 5.63 17.88 -15.37
N LYS A 143 5.86 18.68 -16.41
CA LYS A 143 6.96 19.63 -16.47
C LYS A 143 6.49 20.98 -16.98
N SER A 144 7.15 22.05 -16.58
CA SER A 144 6.91 23.38 -17.13
C SER A 144 8.16 24.25 -17.02
N VAL A 145 8.31 25.17 -17.97
CA VAL A 145 9.34 26.20 -17.86
C VAL A 145 8.99 27.08 -16.66
N ALA A 146 9.94 27.25 -15.73
CA ALA A 146 9.69 27.91 -14.45
C ALA A 146 9.06 29.30 -14.62
N THR A 147 9.55 30.10 -15.58
CA THR A 147 9.04 31.44 -15.91
C THR A 147 7.65 31.43 -16.56
N ASN A 148 7.28 30.36 -17.24
CA ASN A 148 5.96 30.23 -17.88
C ASN A 148 4.88 29.85 -16.86
N CYS A 149 5.25 29.09 -15.82
CA CYS A 149 4.32 28.68 -14.78
C CYS A 149 4.21 29.71 -13.66
N ILE A 150 5.34 30.31 -13.25
CA ILE A 150 5.41 31.30 -12.19
C ILE A 150 6.19 32.52 -12.71
N PRO A 151 5.56 33.70 -12.84
CA PRO A 151 6.24 34.88 -13.34
C PRO A 151 7.37 35.27 -12.39
N ASN A 152 8.53 35.62 -12.95
CA ASN A 152 9.75 36.01 -12.21
C ASN A 152 10.29 34.94 -11.24
N TYR A 153 10.12 33.65 -11.55
CA TYR A 153 10.71 32.58 -10.76
C TYR A 153 12.26 32.65 -10.77
N PRO A 154 12.94 32.69 -9.61
CA PRO A 154 14.40 32.81 -9.56
C PRO A 154 15.12 31.58 -10.12
N GLU A 155 16.06 31.78 -11.05
CA GLU A 155 16.83 30.69 -11.68
C GLU A 155 17.60 29.84 -10.66
N ARG A 156 18.08 30.46 -9.57
CA ARG A 156 18.81 29.76 -8.49
C ARG A 156 18.02 28.64 -7.80
N TYR A 157 16.70 28.68 -7.90
CA TYR A 157 15.78 27.71 -7.30
C TYR A 157 15.42 26.58 -8.25
N VAL A 158 15.75 26.71 -9.53
CA VAL A 158 15.60 25.63 -10.52
C VAL A 158 16.81 24.67 -10.38
N PRO A 159 16.67 23.34 -10.55
CA PRO A 159 15.42 22.61 -10.76
C PRO A 159 14.56 22.61 -9.50
N THR A 160 13.24 22.70 -9.66
CA THR A 160 12.30 22.54 -8.55
C THR A 160 11.31 21.43 -8.85
N ILE A 161 11.04 20.57 -7.87
CA ILE A 161 10.04 19.51 -7.97
C ILE A 161 9.01 19.72 -6.88
N PHE A 162 7.74 19.79 -7.27
CA PHE A 162 6.61 19.79 -6.36
C PHE A 162 5.85 18.47 -6.44
N ILE A 163 5.43 17.97 -5.30
CA ILE A 163 4.71 16.70 -5.20
C ILE A 163 3.38 16.94 -4.52
N TYR A 164 2.30 16.63 -5.23
CA TYR A 164 0.93 16.78 -4.77
C TYR A 164 0.25 15.43 -4.65
N TYR A 165 -0.69 15.36 -3.72
CA TYR A 165 -1.62 14.25 -3.57
C TYR A 165 -2.98 14.79 -3.13
N ASN A 166 -4.04 14.44 -3.88
CA ASN A 166 -5.41 14.94 -3.66
C ASN A 166 -5.46 16.47 -3.55
N GLY A 167 -4.79 17.17 -4.48
CA GLY A 167 -4.76 18.65 -4.52
C GLY A 167 -3.93 19.32 -3.42
N GLN A 168 -3.33 18.56 -2.50
CA GLN A 168 -2.48 19.10 -1.44
C GLN A 168 -1.00 18.86 -1.74
N MET A 169 -0.17 19.88 -1.54
CA MET A 169 1.29 19.74 -1.62
C MET A 169 1.78 18.87 -0.46
N LYS A 170 2.49 17.80 -0.77
CA LYS A 170 3.07 16.86 0.20
C LYS A 170 4.57 17.09 0.40
N SER A 171 5.29 17.42 -0.67
CA SER A 171 6.72 17.69 -0.61
C SER A 171 7.16 18.66 -1.69
N GLN A 172 8.29 19.33 -1.46
CA GLN A 172 8.94 20.20 -2.41
C GLN A 172 10.46 20.05 -2.33
N PHE A 173 11.11 20.08 -3.49
CA PHE A 173 12.55 20.08 -3.62
C PHE A 173 12.95 21.28 -4.44
N ILE A 174 13.79 22.14 -3.88
CA ILE A 174 14.12 23.43 -4.47
C ILE A 174 15.64 23.51 -4.63
N GLY A 175 16.09 23.72 -5.86
CA GLY A 175 17.49 23.95 -6.20
C GLY A 175 18.39 22.72 -6.08
N HIS A 176 19.61 22.87 -6.58
CA HIS A 176 20.60 21.80 -6.76
C HIS A 176 21.01 21.10 -5.46
N LYS A 177 21.21 21.86 -4.38
CA LYS A 177 21.74 21.32 -3.11
C LYS A 177 20.84 20.24 -2.51
N ASN A 178 19.52 20.43 -2.60
CA ASN A 178 18.55 19.46 -2.11
C ASN A 178 18.37 18.27 -3.07
N LEU A 179 18.67 18.45 -4.36
CA LEU A 179 18.57 17.42 -5.39
C LEU A 179 19.82 16.54 -5.49
N GLU A 180 20.98 17.00 -5.00
CA GLU A 180 22.20 16.20 -4.89
C GLU A 180 22.16 15.22 -3.71
N GLU A 181 21.54 15.60 -2.57
CA GLU A 181 21.31 14.70 -1.42
C GLU A 181 20.25 13.63 -1.73
N ILE A 182 19.28 13.94 -2.59
CA ILE A 182 18.41 12.93 -3.20
C ILE A 182 19.21 12.26 -4.29
N SER A 183 20.06 11.29 -3.93
CA SER A 183 20.64 10.44 -4.95
C SER A 183 19.47 9.90 -5.79
N LEU A 184 19.51 10.15 -7.10
CA LEU A 184 18.46 9.76 -8.05
C LEU A 184 17.95 8.30 -7.92
N PRO A 185 18.71 7.31 -7.38
CA PRO A 185 18.15 6.00 -7.05
C PRO A 185 17.18 5.97 -5.85
N VAL A 186 16.99 7.06 -5.09
CA VAL A 186 16.15 7.11 -3.87
C VAL A 186 14.71 7.54 -4.15
N MET A 187 14.38 8.07 -5.34
CA MET A 187 12.98 8.21 -5.76
C MET A 187 12.38 6.84 -6.16
N THR A 188 12.43 5.86 -5.27
CA THR A 188 11.71 4.60 -5.45
C THR A 188 10.28 4.77 -4.94
N TRP A 189 9.36 4.75 -5.88
CA TRP A 189 7.94 4.63 -5.57
C TRP A 189 7.65 3.22 -5.08
N ASN A 190 7.21 3.09 -3.82
CA ASN A 190 6.87 1.80 -3.25
C ASN A 190 5.52 1.35 -3.83
N GLY A 191 5.57 0.41 -4.78
CA GLY A 191 4.41 -0.06 -5.54
C GLY A 191 3.27 -0.63 -4.70
N CYS A 192 3.55 -1.07 -3.46
CA CYS A 192 2.54 -1.60 -2.55
C CYS A 192 1.76 -0.50 -1.79
N SER A 193 2.35 0.70 -1.63
CA SER A 193 1.75 1.79 -0.84
C SER A 193 1.46 3.05 -1.64
N GLN A 194 1.84 3.08 -2.92
CA GLN A 194 1.81 4.29 -3.74
C GLN A 194 2.44 5.49 -3.02
N LYS A 195 3.52 5.26 -2.27
CA LYS A 195 4.24 6.30 -1.54
C LYS A 195 5.58 6.52 -2.23
N LEU A 196 5.86 7.78 -2.50
CA LEU A 196 7.22 8.23 -2.78
C LEU A 196 8.03 8.04 -1.50
N VAL A 197 9.00 7.13 -1.51
CA VAL A 197 10.00 7.02 -0.46
C VAL A 197 11.15 7.95 -0.86
N LEU A 198 11.66 8.69 0.12
CA LEU A 198 12.78 9.62 0.02
C LEU A 198 13.91 9.16 0.93
#